data_AF-A0A2E0FI50-F1
#
_entry.id   AF-A0A2E0FI50-F1
#
_cell.length_a   1.000
_cell.length_b   1.000
_cell.length_c   1.000
_cell.angle_alpha   90.00
_cell.angle_beta   90.00
_cell.angle_gamma   90.00
#
_symmetry.space_group_name_H-M   'P 1'
#
loop_
_entity.id
_entity.type
_entity.pdbx_description
1 polymer ?
#
loop_
_entity_poly.entity_id
_entity_poly.type
_entity_poly.pdbx_seq_one_letter_code
_entity_poly.pdbx_strand_id
1 'polypeptide(L)'
;MSNTTIPFGLTFKGQKDYTSHEVYMFIECANNIEPMSLQNKYIAFLEDFLSGKIKPSTQVELDIMELFYGDIDSRAQVDYREGHYCPVEEADVFNGGKYFDRMAKKLKVHIAKCT
;
A
#
# COMPACT_ATOMS: atom_id res chain seq x y z
N MET A 1 -18.52 4.41 -4.18
CA MET A 1 -17.76 4.86 -3.00
C MET A 1 -18.43 4.31 -1.77
N SER A 2 -17.67 3.65 -0.92
CA SER A 2 -18.17 3.05 0.32
C SER A 2 -18.37 4.13 1.38
N ASN A 3 -19.46 4.05 2.16
CA ASN A 3 -19.63 4.91 3.34
C ASN A 3 -18.97 4.31 4.60
N THR A 4 -18.34 3.14 4.47
CA THR A 4 -17.71 2.42 5.58
C THR A 4 -16.27 2.87 5.74
N THR A 5 -15.90 3.25 6.96
CA THR A 5 -14.52 3.50 7.35
C THR A 5 -14.06 2.45 8.36
N ILE A 6 -12.78 2.10 8.29
CA ILE A 6 -12.13 1.15 9.20
C ILE A 6 -10.82 1.76 9.70
N PRO A 7 -10.30 1.39 10.90
CA PRO A 7 -8.97 1.81 11.30
C PRO A 7 -7.92 1.26 10.32
N PHE A 8 -6.85 2.00 10.05
CA PHE A 8 -5.74 1.53 9.19
C PHE A 8 -5.10 0.24 9.73
N GLY A 9 -5.02 0.10 11.05
CA GLY A 9 -4.69 -1.14 11.75
C GLY A 9 -3.22 -1.56 11.75
N LEU A 10 -2.37 -0.91 10.96
CA LEU A 10 -1.00 -1.35 10.69
C LEU A 10 0.05 -0.29 10.93
N THR A 11 1.32 -0.71 11.05
CA THR A 11 2.48 0.17 11.08
C THR A 11 3.53 -0.32 10.10
N PHE A 12 4.01 0.60 9.26
CA PHE A 12 5.08 0.33 8.30
C PHE A 12 6.42 0.80 8.87
N LYS A 13 7.10 -0.08 9.62
CA LYS A 13 8.40 0.23 10.27
C LYS A 13 9.62 -0.30 9.52
N GLY A 14 9.43 -1.18 8.54
CA GLY A 14 10.52 -1.81 7.78
C GLY A 14 10.66 -1.19 6.40
N GLN A 15 11.85 -1.31 5.80
CA GLN A 15 12.11 -0.90 4.40
C GLN A 15 11.62 0.52 4.09
N LYS A 16 12.03 1.52 4.91
CA LYS A 16 11.48 2.88 4.85
C LYS A 16 11.70 3.55 3.49
N ASP A 17 12.90 3.42 2.93
CA ASP A 17 13.26 4.09 1.68
C ASP A 17 12.52 3.45 0.50
N TYR A 18 12.50 2.11 0.44
CA TYR A 18 11.68 1.36 -0.52
C TYR A 18 10.19 1.70 -0.40
N THR A 19 9.64 1.72 0.82
CA THR A 19 8.23 2.04 1.05
C THR A 19 7.90 3.46 0.57
N SER A 20 8.77 4.43 0.89
CA SER A 20 8.58 5.82 0.46
C SER A 20 8.64 5.96 -1.05
N HIS A 21 9.59 5.26 -1.69
CA HIS A 21 9.73 5.26 -3.14
C HIS A 21 8.49 4.66 -3.83
N GLU A 22 8.05 3.48 -3.40
CA GLU A 22 6.91 2.81 -4.03
C GLU A 22 5.60 3.56 -3.82
N VAL A 23 5.38 4.14 -2.64
CA VAL A 23 4.18 4.96 -2.42
C VAL A 23 4.18 6.22 -3.27
N TYR A 24 5.36 6.82 -3.53
CA TYR A 24 5.48 7.90 -4.51
C TYR A 24 5.09 7.42 -5.93
N MET A 25 5.55 6.23 -6.32
CA MET A 25 5.17 5.63 -7.62
C MET A 25 3.66 5.35 -7.71
N PHE A 26 3.01 4.95 -6.62
CA PHE A 26 1.55 4.75 -6.60
C PHE A 26 0.80 6.06 -6.85
N ILE A 27 1.29 7.19 -6.33
CA ILE A 27 0.71 8.52 -6.61
C ILE A 27 0.82 8.85 -8.11
N GLU A 28 2.00 8.67 -8.70
CA GLU A 28 2.23 8.94 -10.14
C GLU A 28 1.35 8.07 -11.05
N CYS A 29 1.04 6.84 -10.63
CA CYS A 29 0.23 5.89 -11.37
C CYS A 29 -1.28 5.99 -11.11
N ALA A 30 -1.74 6.77 -10.12
CA ALA A 30 -3.14 6.83 -9.70
C ALA A 30 -4.11 7.44 -10.74
N ASN A 31 -3.60 7.99 -11.84
CA ASN A 31 -4.37 8.67 -12.89
C ASN A 31 -5.37 7.78 -13.65
N ASN A 32 -5.35 6.46 -13.43
CA ASN A 32 -6.28 5.50 -14.02
C ASN A 32 -7.45 5.11 -13.10
N ILE A 33 -7.53 5.69 -11.88
CA ILE A 33 -8.58 5.37 -10.92
C ILE A 33 -9.84 6.18 -11.24
N GLU A 34 -10.95 5.47 -11.45
CA GLU A 34 -12.26 6.07 -11.66
C GLU A 34 -13.22 5.70 -10.52
N PRO A 35 -14.08 6.62 -10.06
CA PRO A 35 -14.22 8.01 -10.50
C PRO A 35 -13.09 8.92 -9.98
N MET A 36 -12.86 10.07 -10.60
CA MET A 36 -11.90 11.10 -10.16
C MET A 36 -12.02 11.48 -8.66
N SER A 37 -13.22 11.40 -8.07
CA SER A 37 -13.38 11.63 -6.63
C SER A 37 -12.69 10.57 -5.75
N LEU A 38 -12.68 9.30 -6.20
CA LEU A 38 -11.97 8.22 -5.52
C LEU A 38 -10.45 8.37 -5.71
N GLN A 39 -10.02 8.71 -6.93
CA GLN A 39 -8.63 9.03 -7.24
C GLN A 39 -8.07 10.11 -6.29
N ASN A 40 -8.77 11.24 -6.17
CA ASN A 40 -8.31 12.36 -5.33
C ASN A 40 -8.19 11.95 -3.85
N LYS A 41 -9.15 11.17 -3.35
CA LYS A 41 -9.10 10.65 -1.97
C LYS A 41 -7.93 9.68 -1.79
N TYR A 42 -7.67 8.83 -2.77
CA TYR A 42 -6.57 7.88 -2.72
C TYR A 42 -5.21 8.59 -2.71
N ILE A 43 -5.01 9.55 -3.62
CA ILE A 43 -3.80 10.38 -3.64
C ILE A 43 -3.60 11.10 -2.31
N ALA A 44 -4.64 11.75 -1.77
CA ALA A 44 -4.55 12.43 -0.47
C ALA A 44 -4.17 11.46 0.67
N PHE A 45 -4.72 10.24 0.66
CA PHE A 45 -4.33 9.20 1.61
C PHE A 45 -2.86 8.81 1.49
N LEU A 46 -2.33 8.63 0.27
CA LEU A 46 -0.92 8.30 0.05
C LEU A 46 0.02 9.43 0.49
N GLU A 47 -0.34 10.69 0.22
CA GLU A 47 0.41 11.87 0.70
C GLU A 47 0.41 11.96 2.24
N ASP A 48 -0.73 11.72 2.87
CA ASP A 48 -0.84 11.66 4.33
C ASP A 48 -0.08 10.47 4.92
N PHE A 49 -0.01 9.35 4.20
CA PHE A 49 0.80 8.19 4.57
C PHE A 49 2.29 8.53 4.54
N LEU A 50 2.78 9.13 3.45
CA LEU A 50 4.18 9.56 3.29
C LEU A 50 4.59 10.60 4.32
N SER A 51 3.71 11.54 4.66
CA SER A 51 3.97 12.56 5.68
C SER A 51 3.88 12.03 7.13
N GLY A 52 3.54 10.75 7.32
CA GLY A 52 3.48 10.11 8.63
C GLY A 52 2.24 10.46 9.46
N LYS A 53 1.20 11.03 8.83
CA LYS A 53 -0.07 11.35 9.50
C LYS A 53 -0.95 10.12 9.70
N ILE A 54 -0.80 9.10 8.84
CA ILE A 54 -1.54 7.83 8.98
C ILE A 54 -0.96 7.01 10.13
N LYS A 55 -1.79 6.79 11.16
CA LYS A 55 -1.49 5.98 12.34
C LYS A 55 -2.37 4.72 12.32
N PRO A 56 -2.06 3.66 13.09
CA PRO A 56 -2.91 2.47 13.17
C PRO A 56 -4.37 2.77 13.53
N SER A 57 -4.64 3.84 14.27
CA SER A 57 -5.98 4.27 14.67
C SER A 57 -6.70 5.16 13.65
N THR A 58 -6.00 5.67 12.63
CA THR A 58 -6.59 6.56 11.61
C THR A 58 -7.72 5.83 10.89
N GLN A 59 -8.90 6.45 10.80
CA GLN A 59 -10.03 5.90 10.05
C GLN A 59 -9.83 6.17 8.56
N VAL A 60 -9.93 5.12 7.75
CA VAL A 60 -9.73 5.16 6.31
C VAL A 60 -10.96 4.54 5.64
N GLU A 61 -11.44 5.14 4.56
CA GLU A 61 -12.53 4.58 3.76
C GLU A 61 -12.14 3.19 3.23
N LEU A 62 -13.10 2.26 3.22
CA LEU A 62 -12.83 0.86 2.86
C LEU A 62 -12.30 0.73 1.41
N ASP A 63 -12.84 1.48 0.48
CA ASP A 63 -12.38 1.48 -0.93
C ASP A 63 -10.94 1.99 -1.06
N ILE A 64 -10.55 3.00 -0.28
CA ILE A 64 -9.16 3.47 -0.17
C ILE A 64 -8.24 2.39 0.41
N MET A 65 -8.70 1.66 1.43
CA MET A 65 -7.93 0.53 2.00
C MET A 65 -7.75 -0.61 1.00
N GLU A 66 -8.77 -0.91 0.20
CA GLU A 66 -8.72 -1.94 -0.85
C GLU A 66 -7.78 -1.56 -2.00
N LEU A 67 -7.79 -0.29 -2.44
CA LEU A 67 -6.84 0.23 -3.42
C LEU A 67 -5.40 0.12 -2.91
N PHE A 68 -5.15 0.58 -1.68
CA PHE A 68 -3.81 0.51 -1.10
C PHE A 68 -3.31 -0.93 -0.94
N TYR A 69 -4.20 -1.85 -0.52
CA TYR A 69 -3.89 -3.27 -0.51
C TYR A 69 -3.52 -3.78 -1.91
N GLY A 70 -4.30 -3.42 -2.93
CA GLY A 70 -4.07 -3.82 -4.31
C GLY A 70 -2.71 -3.40 -4.84
N ASP A 71 -2.34 -2.13 -4.63
CA ASP A 71 -1.03 -1.61 -5.07
C ASP A 71 0.13 -2.32 -4.38
N ILE A 72 0.05 -2.52 -3.06
CA ILE A 72 1.10 -3.24 -2.31
C ILE A 72 1.20 -4.70 -2.77
N ASP A 73 0.06 -5.39 -2.96
CA ASP A 73 0.05 -6.80 -3.36
C ASP A 73 0.56 -6.98 -4.80
N SER A 74 0.20 -6.05 -5.71
CA SER A 74 0.70 -5.99 -7.08
C SER A 74 2.21 -5.73 -7.11
N ARG A 75 2.69 -4.76 -6.33
CA ARG A 75 4.13 -4.49 -6.23
C ARG A 75 4.90 -5.67 -5.64
N ALA A 76 4.35 -6.33 -4.62
CA ALA A 76 4.94 -7.56 -4.07
C ALA A 76 4.97 -8.72 -5.08
N GLN A 77 3.99 -8.78 -5.98
CA GLN A 77 3.97 -9.76 -7.06
C GLN A 77 5.18 -9.56 -7.98
N VAL A 78 5.38 -8.35 -8.49
CA VAL A 78 6.47 -8.00 -9.42
C VAL A 78 7.85 -8.12 -8.76
N ASP A 79 8.02 -7.51 -7.60
CA ASP A 79 9.34 -7.33 -6.98
C ASP A 79 9.85 -8.57 -6.23
N TYR A 80 8.97 -9.53 -5.94
CA TYR A 80 9.33 -10.70 -5.12
C TYR A 80 8.79 -12.04 -5.64
N ARG A 81 7.49 -12.14 -5.94
CA ARG A 81 6.86 -13.45 -6.21
C ARG A 81 7.14 -13.98 -7.62
N GLU A 82 7.31 -13.11 -8.60
CA GLU A 82 7.59 -13.48 -10.00
C GLU A 82 9.04 -13.97 -10.22
N GLY A 83 9.94 -13.67 -9.27
CA GLY A 83 11.34 -14.10 -9.36
C GLY A 83 12.16 -13.33 -10.39
N HIS A 84 11.73 -12.11 -10.77
CA HIS A 84 12.43 -11.26 -11.72
C HIS A 84 13.73 -10.66 -11.18
N TYR A 85 13.82 -10.47 -9.86
CA TYR A 85 14.95 -9.80 -9.21
C TYR A 85 15.90 -10.79 -8.55
N CYS A 86 17.20 -10.60 -8.75
CA CYS A 86 18.22 -11.44 -8.11
C CYS A 86 18.30 -11.12 -6.60
N PRO A 87 18.17 -12.12 -5.69
CA PRO A 87 18.22 -11.87 -4.25
C PRO A 87 19.57 -11.35 -3.73
N VAL A 88 20.63 -11.41 -4.55
CA VAL A 88 22.00 -10.98 -4.20
C VAL A 88 22.35 -9.66 -4.87
N GLU A 89 22.10 -9.52 -6.17
CA GLU A 89 22.47 -8.32 -6.94
C GLU A 89 21.44 -7.19 -6.78
N GLU A 90 20.17 -7.55 -6.59
CA GLU A 90 19.04 -6.62 -6.47
C GLU A 90 18.33 -6.82 -5.11
N ALA A 91 19.14 -7.04 -4.08
CA ALA A 91 18.68 -7.37 -2.74
C ALA A 91 17.71 -6.34 -2.17
N ASP A 92 17.87 -5.05 -2.48
CA ASP A 92 16.99 -3.99 -1.98
C ASP A 92 15.58 -4.11 -2.53
N VAL A 93 15.42 -4.28 -3.85
CA VAL A 93 14.13 -4.47 -4.51
C VAL A 93 13.49 -5.76 -4.05
N PHE A 94 14.24 -6.87 -4.06
CA PHE A 94 13.74 -8.17 -3.62
C PHE A 94 13.28 -8.15 -2.16
N ASN A 95 14.06 -7.58 -1.25
CA ASN A 95 13.71 -7.49 0.17
C ASN A 95 12.58 -6.48 0.44
N GLY A 96 12.47 -5.45 -0.38
CA GLY A 96 11.34 -4.52 -0.43
C GLY A 96 10.04 -5.22 -0.82
N GLY A 97 10.03 -5.92 -1.97
CA GLY A 97 8.88 -6.70 -2.43
C GLY A 97 8.46 -7.76 -1.42
N LYS A 98 9.42 -8.45 -0.81
CA LYS A 98 9.17 -9.41 0.29
C LYS A 98 8.58 -8.74 1.54
N TYR A 99 8.95 -7.49 1.81
CA TYR A 99 8.33 -6.72 2.89
C TYR A 99 6.88 -6.37 2.55
N PHE A 100 6.61 -5.88 1.35
CA PHE A 100 5.26 -5.60 0.86
C PHE A 100 4.37 -6.83 0.83
N ASP A 101 4.86 -8.02 0.46
CA ASP A 101 4.12 -9.28 0.54
C ASP A 101 3.58 -9.54 1.96
N ARG A 102 4.43 -9.33 2.99
CA ARG A 102 4.02 -9.48 4.39
C ARG A 102 3.00 -8.43 4.80
N MET A 103 3.14 -7.20 4.32
CA MET A 103 2.21 -6.11 4.64
C MET A 103 0.86 -6.30 3.96
N ALA A 104 0.83 -6.68 2.68
CA ALA A 104 -0.38 -7.03 1.93
C ALA A 104 -1.16 -8.15 2.62
N LYS A 105 -0.50 -9.23 3.04
CA LYS A 105 -1.14 -10.31 3.80
C LYS A 105 -1.79 -9.83 5.10
N LYS A 106 -1.12 -8.92 5.82
CA LYS A 106 -1.67 -8.34 7.05
C LYS A 106 -2.86 -7.41 6.76
N LEU A 107 -2.75 -6.56 5.73
CA LEU A 107 -3.84 -5.68 5.28
C LEU A 107 -5.07 -6.50 4.90
N LYS A 108 -4.91 -7.55 4.09
CA LYS A 108 -5.99 -8.46 3.69
C LYS A 108 -6.71 -9.05 4.90
N VAL A 109 -5.97 -9.58 5.86
CA VAL A 109 -6.54 -10.15 7.10
C VAL A 109 -7.24 -9.07 7.93
N HIS A 110 -6.69 -7.86 7.98
CA HIS A 110 -7.27 -6.74 8.73
C HIS A 110 -8.58 -6.26 8.11
N ILE A 111 -8.61 -6.02 6.80
CA ILE A 111 -9.81 -5.63 6.05
C ILE A 111 -10.93 -6.67 6.25
N ALA A 112 -10.61 -7.96 6.13
CA ALA A 112 -11.57 -9.05 6.32
C ALA A 112 -12.09 -9.20 7.76
N LYS A 113 -11.43 -8.60 8.76
CA LYS A 113 -11.92 -8.58 10.17
C LYS A 113 -12.81 -7.38 10.47
N CYS A 114 -12.69 -6.32 9.66
CA CYS A 114 -13.45 -5.08 9.83
C CYS A 114 -14.67 -5.00 8.90
N THR A 115 -14.84 -5.97 8.01
CA THR A 115 -15.96 -6.12 7.07
C THR A 115 -16.73 -7.39 7.40
#